data_AF-A0A6B3FGM0-F1
#
_entry.id   AF-A0A6B3FGM0-F1
#
_cell.length_a   1.000
_cell.length_b   1.000
_cell.length_c   1.000
_cell.angle_alpha   90.00
_cell.angle_beta   90.00
_cell.angle_gamma   90.00
#
_symmetry.space_group_name_H-M   'P 1'
#
loop_
_entity.id
_entity.type
_entity.pdbx_description
1 polymer ?
#
loop_
_entity_poly.entity_id
_entity_poly.type
_entity_poly.pdbx_seq_one_letter_code
_entity_poly.pdbx_strand_id
1 'polypeptide(L)' 'MSRSSTYHHGDLRAACLRAARELLEEDGSAGLSLRAVARRAGVSATAPYRHYADREALVSA' A
#
# COMPACT_ATOMS: atom_id res chain seq x y z
N MET A 1 -13.03 0.06 22.70
CA MET A 1 -11.98 -0.48 21.82
C MET A 1 -11.49 0.66 20.94
N SER A 2 -10.24 1.06 21.13
CA SER A 2 -9.78 2.44 20.92
C SER A 2 -9.42 2.78 19.47
N ARG A 3 -10.09 3.84 19.00
CA ARG A 3 -9.62 4.95 18.14
C ARG A 3 -9.06 4.57 16.78
N SER A 4 -9.96 4.70 15.79
CA SER A 4 -9.65 4.99 14.39
C SER A 4 -8.50 5.99 14.32
N SER A 5 -7.30 5.50 14.04
CA SER A 5 -6.10 6.32 13.91
C SER A 5 -6.29 7.18 12.69
N THR A 6 -6.52 8.47 12.95
CA THR A 6 -6.53 9.58 12.01
C THR A 6 -5.49 9.32 10.91
N TYR A 7 -5.99 8.99 9.72
CA TYR A 7 -5.15 8.80 8.55
C TYR A 7 -4.50 10.15 8.25
N HIS A 8 -3.22 10.30 8.58
CA HIS A 8 -2.44 11.45 8.12
C HIS A 8 -2.31 11.35 6.60
N HIS A 9 -3.09 12.18 5.90
CA HIS A 9 -3.21 12.30 4.45
C HIS A 9 -1.90 12.72 3.73
N GLY A 10 -0.76 12.72 4.44
CA GLY A 10 0.52 13.20 3.96
C GLY A 10 1.55 12.12 3.62
N ASP A 11 1.34 10.88 4.04
CA ASP A 11 2.35 9.83 3.85
C ASP A 11 1.87 8.75 2.87
N LEU A 12 2.08 9.04 1.58
CA LEU A 12 1.85 8.11 0.47
C LEU A 12 2.49 6.74 0.73
N ARG A 13 3.68 6.73 1.35
CA ARG A 13 4.40 5.50 1.72
C ARG A 13 3.58 4.66 2.70
N ALA A 14 3.07 5.29 3.76
CA ALA A 14 2.26 4.62 4.79
C ALA A 14 0.86 4.20 4.27
N ALA A 15 0.27 4.96 3.34
CA ALA A 15 -0.96 4.58 2.67
C ALA A 15 -0.75 3.32 1.80
N CYS A 16 0.34 3.27 1.03
CA CYS A 16 0.71 2.10 0.25
C CYS A 16 0.99 0.87 1.12
N LEU A 17 1.72 1.00 2.23
CA LEU A 17 2.01 -0.13 3.13
C LEU A 17 0.74 -0.72 3.76
N ARG A 18 -0.20 0.13 4.17
CA ARG A 18 -1.49 -0.34 4.70
C ARG A 18 -2.31 -1.08 3.64
N ALA A 19 -2.45 -0.49 2.46
CA ALA A 19 -3.12 -1.13 1.34
C ALA A 19 -2.46 -2.47 0.95
N ALA A 20 -1.14 -2.54 0.97
CA ALA A 20 -0.40 -3.77 0.72
C ALA A 20 -0.67 -4.84 1.77
N ARG A 21 -0.69 -4.47 3.06
CA ARG A 21 -1.00 -5.38 4.15
C ARG A 21 -2.41 -5.94 4.04
N GLU A 22 -3.39 -5.09 3.73
CA GLU A 22 -4.78 -5.52 3.51
C GLU A 22 -4.90 -6.47 2.31
N LEU A 23 -4.24 -6.17 1.19
CA LEU A 23 -4.21 -7.06 0.02
C LEU A 23 -3.53 -8.40 0.31
N LEU A 24 -2.49 -8.40 1.15
CA LEU A 24 -1.82 -9.62 1.58
C LEU A 24 -2.72 -10.46 2.51
N GLU A 25 -3.52 -9.82 3.36
CA GLU A 25 -4.50 -10.48 4.23
C GLU A 25 -5.69 -11.05 3.43
N GLU A 26 -6.12 -10.40 2.34
CA GLU A 26 -7.24 -10.83 1.49
C GLU A 26 -6.86 -11.88 0.44
N ASP A 27 -5.86 -11.57 -0.41
CA ASP A 27 -5.49 -12.37 -1.60
C ASP A 27 -4.12 -13.06 -1.48
N GLY A 28 -3.43 -12.87 -0.34
CA GLY A 28 -2.07 -13.37 -0.16
C GLY A 28 -1.04 -12.69 -1.07
N SER A 29 0.15 -13.28 -1.13
CA SER A 29 1.27 -12.75 -1.93
C SER A 29 1.00 -12.76 -3.44
N ALA A 30 0.02 -13.54 -3.92
CA ALA A 30 -0.33 -13.66 -5.33
C ALA A 30 -1.14 -12.44 -5.84
N GLY A 31 -2.01 -11.86 -5.00
CA GLY A 31 -2.77 -10.64 -5.33
C GLY A 31 -1.99 -9.34 -5.11
N LEU A 32 -0.90 -9.39 -4.36
CA LEU A 32 -0.12 -8.21 -4.03
C LEU A 32 0.65 -7.68 -5.25
N SER A 33 0.30 -6.47 -5.69
CA SER A 33 1.04 -5.74 -6.74
C SER A 33 1.03 -4.24 -6.48
N LEU A 34 2.05 -3.52 -6.95
CA LEU A 34 2.13 -2.05 -6.81
C LEU A 34 0.88 -1.34 -7.39
N ARG A 35 0.30 -1.89 -8.47
CA ARG A 35 -0.94 -1.39 -9.05
C ARG A 35 -2.16 -1.63 -8.15
N ALA A 36 -2.30 -2.83 -7.60
CA ALA A 36 -3.38 -3.14 -6.66
C ALA A 36 -3.27 -2.24 -5.42
N VAL A 37 -2.06 -2.06 -4.91
CA VAL A 37 -1.76 -1.16 -3.79
C VAL A 37 -2.12 0.28 -4.12
N ALA A 38 -1.72 0.79 -5.29
CA ALA A 38 -2.06 2.16 -5.71
C ALA A 38 -3.57 2.38 -5.75
N ARG A 39 -4.29 1.42 -6.36
CA ARG A 39 -5.74 1.48 -6.51
C ARG A 39 -6.44 1.43 -5.15
N ARG A 40 -5.98 0.57 -4.25
CA ARG A 40 -6.53 0.43 -2.89
C ARG A 40 -6.20 1.64 -2.01
N ALA A 41 -5.01 2.21 -2.16
CA ALA A 41 -4.59 3.43 -1.48
C ALA A 41 -5.23 4.71 -2.06
N GLY A 42 -5.97 4.62 -3.17
CA GLY A 42 -6.65 5.76 -3.80
C GLY A 42 -5.70 6.74 -4.49
N VAL A 43 -4.53 6.27 -4.93
CA VAL A 43 -3.48 7.10 -5.53
C VAL A 43 -3.23 6.72 -6.98
N SER A 44 -2.57 7.59 -7.74
CA SER A 44 -2.20 7.31 -9.12
C SER A 44 -1.33 6.06 -9.21
N ALA A 45 -1.52 5.25 -10.24
CA ALA A 45 -0.76 4.01 -10.45
C ALA A 45 0.77 4.24 -10.53
N THR A 46 1.21 5.46 -10.86
CA THR A 46 2.62 5.87 -10.94
C THR A 46 3.20 6.35 -9.60
N ALA A 47 2.35 6.66 -8.61
CA ALA A 47 2.78 7.20 -7.32
C ALA A 47 3.61 6.20 -6.49
N PRO A 48 3.26 4.89 -6.39
CA PRO A 48 4.08 3.93 -5.68
C PRO A 48 5.44 3.71 -6.34
N TYR A 49 5.52 3.78 -7.68
CA TYR A 49 6.78 3.59 -8.43
C TYR A 49 7.85 4.64 -8.08
N ARG A 50 7.46 5.78 -7.49
CA ARG A 50 8.42 6.78 -6.97
C ARG A 50 9.07 6.39 -5.65
N HIS A 51 8.47 5.46 -4.91
CA HIS A 51 8.94 5.01 -3.59
C HIS A 51 9.40 3.56 -3.59
N TYR A 52 8.83 2.73 -4.46
CA TYR A 52 9.07 1.30 -4.55
C TYR A 52 9.34 0.94 -6.01
N ALA A 53 10.51 0.36 -6.28
CA ALA A 53 10.87 -0.07 -7.63
C ALA A 53 9.98 -1.23 -8.11
N ASP A 54 9.62 -2.12 -7.19
CA ASP A 54 8.83 -3.31 -7.47
C ASP A 54 8.03 -3.75 -6.22
N ARG A 55 7.32 -4.87 -6.36
CA ARG A 55 6.56 -5.48 -5.27
C ARG A 55 7.45 -5.90 -4.11
N GLU A 56 8.63 -6.44 -4.37
CA GLU A 56 9.56 -6.89 -3.32
C GLU A 56 10.01 -5.70 -2.48
N ALA A 57 10.37 -4.58 -3.11
CA ALA A 57 10.75 -3.33 -2.45
C ALA A 57 9.63 -2.81 -1.54
N LEU A 58 8.37 -3.07 -1.87
CA LEU A 58 7.23 -2.73 -1.03
C LEU A 58 7.02 -3.72 0.12
N VAL A 59 7.30 -5.01 -0.08
CA VAL A 59 7.22 -6.05 0.95
C VAL A 59 8.37 -5.95 1.95
N SER A 60 9.54 -5.49 1.50
CA SER A 60 10.75 -5.34 2.32
C SER A 60 10.84 -4.02 3.10
N ALA A 61 9.85 -3.14 2.94
CA ALA A 61 9.86 -1.74 3.41
C ALA A 61 9.16 -1.53 4.76
#